data_AF-A0A534KGF0-F1
#
_entry.id   AF-A0A534KGF0-F1
#
_cell.length_a   1.000
_cell.length_b   1.000
_cell.length_c   1.000
_cell.angle_alpha   90.00
_cell.angle_beta   90.00
_cell.angle_gamma   90.00
#
_symmetry.space_group_name_H-M   'P 1'
#
loop_
_entity.id
_entity.type
_entity.pdbx_description
1 polymer ?
#
loop_
_entity_poly.entity_id
_entity_poly.type
_entity_poly.pdbx_seq_one_letter_code
_entity_poly.pdbx_strand_id
1 'polypeptide(L)'
;MNLGSCGGCHLHPALGGTSPPVNPQIAFANKKGAANTVPSFITLNGPVREARFVRNPDGTPDGGVHDLFTIAGRADAPGCKLAQPDFGQELARRNVIFRIPTPVFGAGLIEQIPDKMILANQANDAPMKRSLRIHGRPNIVLAGHTISGQANNNGNDGTVARFGWKAQNKSLLLFSGEAYNVEMGITNELFQTERDETPTCQFDTVPNDVTKTDGKPPLDAISAIEKFAFFARFLAAPTPSLDTPGGAASIARGRNLFSSTGCALCHTPTLNTGNAAVAALRNQAVNLFSDLLVHDMGPGLADGVTQGQAGPREFRTAPLWGLGQRLFFLHDGTNVGLAGGNSGAQKRERLYR
;
A
#
# COMPACT_ATOMS: atom_id res chain seq x y z
N MET A 1 -12.34 1.37 -12.00
CA MET A 1 -11.42 2.12 -11.12
C MET A 1 -11.94 2.15 -9.68
N ASN A 2 -11.04 2.25 -8.70
CA ASN A 2 -11.34 2.33 -7.26
C ASN A 2 -11.49 3.76 -6.75
N LEU A 3 -10.80 4.73 -7.36
CA LEU A 3 -10.99 6.17 -7.15
C LEU A 3 -10.39 6.97 -8.32
N GLY A 4 -10.76 8.25 -8.46
CA GLY A 4 -10.27 9.13 -9.53
C GLY A 4 -9.07 10.01 -9.15
N SER A 5 -8.47 9.83 -7.98
CA SER A 5 -7.25 10.55 -7.58
C SER A 5 -6.49 9.83 -6.46
N CYS A 6 -5.15 9.86 -6.51
CA CYS A 6 -4.30 9.37 -5.42
C CYS A 6 -4.62 10.09 -4.10
N GLY A 7 -4.85 11.41 -4.18
CA GLY A 7 -5.13 12.24 -3.01
C GLY A 7 -6.45 11.94 -2.32
N GLY A 8 -7.42 11.29 -2.97
CA GLY A 8 -8.62 10.81 -2.27
C GLY A 8 -8.35 9.57 -1.41
N CYS A 9 -7.49 8.66 -1.89
CA CYS A 9 -7.08 7.47 -1.12
C CYS A 9 -6.11 7.80 0.01
N HIS A 10 -5.23 8.77 -0.22
CA HIS A 10 -4.07 9.10 0.63
C HIS A 10 -4.21 10.49 1.27
N LEU A 11 -5.29 10.75 2.01
CA LEU A 11 -5.62 12.11 2.46
C LEU A 11 -5.37 12.37 3.95
N HIS A 12 -5.24 11.34 4.78
CA HIS A 12 -5.20 11.50 6.23
C HIS A 12 -3.91 11.00 6.88
N PRO A 13 -3.27 11.80 7.75
CA PRO A 13 -3.70 13.11 8.26
C PRO A 13 -3.49 14.27 7.27
N ALA A 14 -2.68 14.05 6.23
CA ALA A 14 -2.45 14.98 5.14
C ALA A 14 -2.25 14.20 3.84
N LEU A 15 -2.15 14.92 2.72
CA LEU A 15 -1.86 14.32 1.41
C LEU A 15 -0.59 13.44 1.49
N GLY A 16 -0.71 12.19 1.01
CA GLY A 16 0.31 11.15 1.15
C GLY A 16 0.12 10.23 2.37
N GLY A 17 -0.95 10.42 3.14
CA GLY A 17 -1.33 9.57 4.25
C GLY A 17 -2.11 8.31 3.85
N THR A 18 -3.01 7.90 4.72
CA THR A 18 -3.92 6.76 4.54
C THR A 18 -5.36 7.25 4.29
N SER A 19 -6.32 6.31 4.34
CA SER A 19 -7.74 6.61 4.19
C SER A 19 -8.21 7.77 5.10
N PRO A 20 -8.96 8.74 4.55
CA PRO A 20 -9.65 9.75 5.34
C PRO A 20 -10.76 9.18 6.22
N PRO A 21 -11.22 9.94 7.24
CA PRO A 21 -12.33 9.53 8.11
C PRO A 21 -13.66 9.41 7.35
N VAL A 22 -13.85 10.22 6.30
CA VAL A 22 -15.01 10.15 5.40
C VAL A 22 -14.56 9.49 4.11
N ASN A 23 -15.15 8.35 3.77
CA ASN A 23 -14.74 7.56 2.62
C ASN A 23 -15.17 8.24 1.28
N PRO A 24 -14.22 8.71 0.46
CA PRO A 24 -14.53 9.38 -0.81
C PRO A 24 -15.09 8.44 -1.87
N GLN A 25 -14.96 7.12 -1.71
CA GLN A 25 -15.51 6.14 -2.67
C GLN A 25 -17.03 6.20 -2.75
N ILE A 26 -17.72 6.61 -1.67
CA ILE A 26 -19.18 6.80 -1.64
C ILE A 26 -19.62 7.87 -2.66
N ALA A 27 -19.01 9.05 -2.58
CA ALA A 27 -19.32 10.16 -3.50
C ALA A 27 -18.81 9.88 -4.91
N PHE A 28 -17.71 9.13 -5.03
CA PHE A 28 -17.11 8.81 -6.32
C PHE A 28 -17.96 7.85 -7.16
N ALA A 29 -18.69 6.92 -6.53
CA ALA A 29 -19.47 5.89 -7.22
C ALA A 29 -20.35 6.45 -8.36
N ASN A 30 -21.02 7.58 -8.13
CA ASN A 30 -21.95 8.18 -9.11
C ASN A 30 -21.40 9.48 -9.72
N LYS A 31 -20.08 9.72 -9.63
CA LYS A 31 -19.45 10.93 -10.14
C LYS A 31 -19.68 11.05 -11.65
N LYS A 32 -20.02 12.26 -12.12
CA LYS A 32 -20.39 12.57 -13.52
C LYS A 32 -21.57 11.73 -14.06
N GLY A 33 -22.48 11.29 -13.19
CA GLY A 33 -23.67 10.54 -13.58
C GLY A 33 -23.44 9.04 -13.80
N ALA A 34 -22.28 8.51 -13.39
CA ALA A 34 -22.02 7.07 -13.47
C ALA A 34 -23.14 6.27 -12.78
N ALA A 35 -23.46 5.10 -13.34
CA ALA A 35 -24.54 4.24 -12.87
C ALA A 35 -24.02 3.09 -11.98
N ASN A 36 -23.23 3.41 -10.95
CA ASN A 36 -22.64 2.39 -10.09
C ASN A 36 -23.48 2.15 -8.82
N THR A 37 -23.48 0.90 -8.35
CA THR A 37 -23.90 0.55 -7.00
C THR A 37 -22.69 0.54 -6.07
N VAL A 38 -22.79 1.19 -4.91
CA VAL A 38 -21.73 1.13 -3.89
C VAL A 38 -21.69 -0.27 -3.29
N PRO A 39 -20.55 -1.01 -3.35
CA PRO A 39 -20.44 -2.32 -2.73
C PRO A 39 -20.68 -2.25 -1.22
N SER A 40 -21.33 -3.27 -0.64
CA SER A 40 -21.78 -3.26 0.76
C SER A 40 -20.67 -3.12 1.81
N PHE A 41 -19.42 -3.44 1.45
CA PHE A 41 -18.25 -3.29 2.33
C PHE A 41 -17.63 -1.88 2.31
N ILE A 42 -18.12 -0.98 1.45
CA ILE A 42 -17.74 0.44 1.42
C ILE A 42 -18.78 1.21 2.24
N THR A 43 -18.32 1.84 3.32
CA THR A 43 -19.17 2.61 4.24
C THR A 43 -18.63 4.02 4.41
N LEU A 44 -19.50 4.97 4.75
CA LEU A 44 -19.16 6.39 4.88
C LEU A 44 -18.01 6.64 5.88
N ASN A 45 -18.02 5.94 7.01
CA ASN A 45 -17.01 6.07 8.07
C ASN A 45 -15.99 4.91 8.07
N GLY A 46 -15.98 4.11 7.01
CA GLY A 46 -15.03 3.03 6.80
C GLY A 46 -13.78 3.49 6.07
N PRO A 47 -12.74 2.64 5.99
CA PRO A 47 -11.56 2.96 5.19
C PRO A 47 -11.90 2.99 3.71
N VAL A 48 -11.11 3.75 2.95
CA VAL A 48 -10.95 3.51 1.52
C VAL A 48 -10.44 2.08 1.36
N ARG A 49 -11.09 1.29 0.52
CA ARG A 49 -10.74 -0.11 0.29
C ARG A 49 -10.57 -0.38 -1.19
N GLU A 50 -9.55 -1.15 -1.48
CA GLU A 50 -9.40 -1.94 -2.69
C GLU A 50 -9.92 -3.34 -2.39
N ALA A 51 -10.61 -3.96 -3.35
CA ALA A 51 -11.06 -5.34 -3.26
C ALA A 51 -10.27 -6.23 -4.21
N ARG A 52 -9.94 -7.44 -3.75
CA ARG A 52 -9.36 -8.49 -4.59
C ARG A 52 -10.21 -9.73 -4.50
N PHE A 53 -10.30 -10.46 -5.60
CA PHE A 53 -10.81 -11.81 -5.58
C PHE A 53 -9.66 -12.79 -5.32
N VAL A 54 -9.93 -13.83 -4.53
CA VAL A 54 -8.89 -14.82 -4.19
C VAL A 54 -8.74 -15.85 -5.31
N ARG A 55 -9.84 -16.23 -5.95
CA ARG A 55 -9.89 -17.24 -7.02
C ARG A 55 -10.73 -16.78 -8.20
N ASN A 56 -10.32 -17.23 -9.38
CA ASN A 56 -11.13 -17.19 -10.60
C ASN A 56 -12.27 -18.23 -10.52
N PRO A 57 -13.29 -18.13 -11.40
CA PRO A 57 -14.37 -19.11 -11.48
C PRO A 57 -13.92 -20.56 -11.72
N ASP A 58 -12.78 -20.76 -12.40
CA ASP A 58 -12.17 -22.07 -12.64
C ASP A 58 -11.37 -22.62 -11.44
N GLY A 59 -11.32 -21.88 -10.32
CA GLY A 59 -10.64 -22.24 -9.09
C GLY A 59 -9.15 -21.87 -9.06
N THR A 60 -8.57 -21.39 -10.16
CA THR A 60 -7.19 -20.89 -10.19
C THR A 60 -7.05 -19.62 -9.34
N PRO A 61 -5.85 -19.30 -8.82
CA PRO A 61 -5.63 -18.05 -8.09
C PRO A 61 -5.91 -16.83 -8.97
N ASP A 62 -6.67 -15.88 -8.45
CA ASP A 62 -6.87 -14.57 -9.07
C ASP A 62 -5.86 -13.58 -8.45
N GLY A 63 -6.16 -13.08 -7.25
CA GLY A 63 -5.32 -12.16 -6.51
C GLY A 63 -5.21 -10.76 -7.10
N GLY A 64 -5.85 -10.48 -8.23
CA GLY A 64 -5.93 -9.18 -8.88
C GLY A 64 -6.85 -8.21 -8.15
N VAL A 65 -6.68 -6.92 -8.44
CA VAL A 65 -7.57 -5.88 -7.95
C VAL A 65 -8.79 -5.79 -8.87
N HIS A 66 -9.97 -5.84 -8.26
CA HIS A 66 -11.24 -5.72 -8.94
C HIS A 66 -11.80 -4.32 -8.76
N ASP A 67 -12.08 -3.68 -9.88
CA ASP A 67 -12.52 -2.30 -9.91
C ASP A 67 -13.89 -2.14 -9.24
N LEU A 68 -13.92 -1.30 -8.19
CA LEU A 68 -15.17 -1.06 -7.48
C LEU A 68 -16.22 -0.34 -8.34
N PHE A 69 -15.79 0.52 -9.27
CA PHE A 69 -16.66 1.37 -10.08
C PHE A 69 -16.25 1.38 -11.55
N THR A 70 -17.22 1.51 -12.45
CA THR A 70 -17.01 1.63 -13.89
C THR A 70 -17.33 3.04 -14.37
N ILE A 71 -16.94 3.35 -15.61
CA ILE A 71 -17.30 4.61 -16.27
C ILE A 71 -18.67 4.56 -16.98
N ALA A 72 -19.39 3.43 -16.89
CA ALA A 72 -20.69 3.28 -17.52
C ALA A 72 -21.70 4.30 -16.99
N GLY A 73 -22.46 4.90 -17.90
CA GLY A 73 -23.46 5.94 -17.59
C GLY A 73 -22.89 7.34 -17.37
N ARG A 74 -21.57 7.53 -17.34
CA ARG A 74 -21.00 8.87 -17.20
C ARG A 74 -21.26 9.74 -18.42
N ALA A 75 -21.48 11.03 -18.17
CA ALA A 75 -21.66 12.03 -19.22
C ALA A 75 -20.45 12.19 -20.15
N ASP A 76 -19.24 11.88 -19.66
CA ASP A 76 -17.98 11.93 -20.43
C ASP A 76 -17.54 10.58 -21.02
N ALA A 77 -18.36 9.53 -20.89
CA ALA A 77 -18.11 8.21 -21.47
C ALA A 77 -19.37 7.65 -22.16
N PRO A 78 -19.97 8.39 -23.11
CA PRO A 78 -21.23 8.01 -23.73
C PRO A 78 -21.08 6.67 -24.46
N GLY A 79 -22.06 5.78 -24.26
CA GLY A 79 -22.09 4.47 -24.91
C GLY A 79 -21.25 3.37 -24.24
N CYS A 80 -20.44 3.69 -23.23
CA CYS A 80 -19.70 2.67 -22.48
C CYS A 80 -20.65 1.73 -21.74
N LYS A 81 -20.52 0.43 -22.04
CA LYS A 81 -21.24 -0.66 -21.39
C LYS A 81 -20.25 -1.56 -20.67
N LEU A 82 -20.05 -1.27 -19.39
CA LEU A 82 -19.15 -2.05 -18.53
C LEU A 82 -19.84 -2.31 -17.18
N ALA A 83 -19.97 -3.58 -16.83
CA ALA A 83 -20.58 -4.01 -15.57
C ALA A 83 -19.56 -3.94 -14.42
N GLN A 84 -20.03 -3.61 -13.21
CA GLN A 84 -19.24 -3.84 -12.01
C GLN A 84 -19.10 -5.35 -11.77
N PRO A 85 -17.99 -5.80 -11.16
CA PRO A 85 -17.89 -7.15 -10.62
C PRO A 85 -19.05 -7.43 -9.66
N ASP A 86 -19.58 -8.66 -9.66
CA ASP A 86 -20.63 -9.08 -8.73
C ASP A 86 -20.05 -9.34 -7.33
N PHE A 87 -19.71 -8.25 -6.64
CA PHE A 87 -19.19 -8.30 -5.29
C PHE A 87 -20.17 -8.97 -4.32
N GLY A 88 -21.49 -8.89 -4.55
CA GLY A 88 -22.48 -9.54 -3.71
C GLY A 88 -22.33 -11.07 -3.74
N GLN A 89 -22.22 -11.63 -4.95
CA GLN A 89 -21.97 -13.05 -5.15
C GLN A 89 -20.59 -13.47 -4.60
N GLU A 90 -19.53 -12.70 -4.87
CA GLU A 90 -18.19 -13.06 -4.42
C GLU A 90 -18.02 -12.97 -2.89
N LEU A 91 -18.72 -12.04 -2.22
CA LEU A 91 -18.81 -12.01 -0.76
C LEU A 91 -19.53 -13.25 -0.22
N ALA A 92 -20.63 -13.67 -0.84
CA ALA A 92 -21.34 -14.90 -0.46
C ALA A 92 -20.47 -16.15 -0.62
N ARG A 93 -19.55 -16.15 -1.59
CA ARG A 93 -18.53 -17.19 -1.80
C ARG A 93 -17.31 -17.08 -0.88
N ARG A 94 -17.21 -16.03 -0.05
CA ARG A 94 -16.02 -15.70 0.75
C ARG A 94 -14.75 -15.57 -0.11
N ASN A 95 -14.91 -15.02 -1.31
CA ASN A 95 -13.84 -14.87 -2.29
C ASN A 95 -13.29 -13.43 -2.35
N VAL A 96 -13.76 -12.52 -1.48
CA VAL A 96 -13.31 -11.12 -1.47
C VAL A 96 -12.41 -10.85 -0.28
N ILE A 97 -11.25 -10.24 -0.53
CA ILE A 97 -10.38 -9.67 0.50
C ILE A 97 -10.13 -8.19 0.26
N PHE A 98 -9.70 -7.48 1.30
CA PHE A 98 -9.56 -6.02 1.26
C PHE A 98 -8.13 -5.56 1.54
N ARG A 99 -7.78 -4.44 0.91
CA ARG A 99 -6.59 -3.67 1.27
C ARG A 99 -6.91 -2.20 1.41
N ILE A 100 -6.20 -1.53 2.32
CA ILE A 100 -6.32 -0.09 2.52
C ILE A 100 -5.07 0.65 2.01
N PRO A 101 -5.18 1.92 1.61
CA PRO A 101 -4.02 2.73 1.21
C PRO A 101 -2.91 2.76 2.27
N THR A 102 -1.67 2.47 1.86
CA THR A 102 -0.48 2.64 2.71
C THR A 102 0.02 4.09 2.64
N PRO A 103 0.52 4.69 3.72
CA PRO A 103 1.07 6.05 3.63
C PRO A 103 2.39 6.07 2.87
N VAL A 104 2.67 7.18 2.19
CA VAL A 104 3.90 7.43 1.42
C VAL A 104 4.83 8.45 2.07
N PHE A 105 4.53 8.91 3.30
CA PHE A 105 5.45 9.72 4.11
C PHE A 105 6.80 9.02 4.31
N GLY A 106 7.90 9.71 4.00
CA GLY A 106 9.26 9.18 4.13
C GLY A 106 9.60 8.07 3.13
N ALA A 107 8.78 7.83 2.12
CA ALA A 107 8.96 6.69 1.22
C ALA A 107 10.24 6.81 0.37
N GLY A 108 10.72 8.03 0.10
CA GLY A 108 12.04 8.25 -0.51
C GLY A 108 13.20 7.75 0.35
N LEU A 109 13.12 7.88 1.68
CA LEU A 109 14.14 7.29 2.57
C LEU A 109 14.10 5.77 2.51
N ILE A 110 12.90 5.17 2.49
CA ILE A 110 12.72 3.71 2.35
C ILE A 110 13.32 3.21 1.02
N GLU A 111 13.10 3.94 -0.07
CA GLU A 111 13.66 3.59 -1.39
C GLU A 111 15.21 3.56 -1.37
N GLN A 112 15.84 4.41 -0.55
CA GLN A 112 17.30 4.53 -0.49
C GLN A 112 17.98 3.64 0.57
N ILE A 113 17.25 2.77 1.27
CA ILE A 113 17.85 1.76 2.15
C ILE A 113 18.54 0.68 1.29
N PRO A 114 19.85 0.46 1.40
CA PRO A 114 20.52 -0.58 0.62
C PRO A 114 20.04 -1.97 1.00
N ASP A 115 19.96 -2.88 0.04
CA ASP A 115 19.51 -4.26 0.27
C ASP A 115 20.35 -4.97 1.33
N LYS A 116 21.68 -4.72 1.33
CA LYS A 116 22.59 -5.22 2.36
C LYS A 116 22.18 -4.83 3.78
N MET A 117 21.54 -3.67 3.97
CA MET A 117 21.05 -3.24 5.30
C MET A 117 19.84 -4.07 5.72
N ILE A 118 18.93 -4.36 4.79
CA ILE A 118 17.74 -5.20 5.05
C ILE A 118 18.18 -6.63 5.36
N LEU A 119 19.09 -7.19 4.55
CA LEU A 119 19.61 -8.55 4.74
C LEU A 119 20.45 -8.70 6.02
N ALA A 120 21.28 -7.70 6.35
CA ALA A 120 22.01 -7.68 7.61
C ALA A 120 21.05 -7.62 8.81
N ASN A 121 20.00 -6.79 8.73
CA ASN A 121 18.98 -6.72 9.77
C ASN A 121 18.18 -8.02 9.91
N GLN A 122 17.89 -8.72 8.81
CA GLN A 122 17.25 -10.04 8.84
C GLN A 122 18.04 -11.02 9.70
N ALA A 123 19.37 -11.07 9.51
CA ALA A 123 20.28 -11.96 10.24
C ALA A 123 20.56 -11.50 11.70
N ASN A 124 20.32 -10.22 12.02
CA ASN A 124 20.54 -9.71 13.36
C ASN A 124 19.61 -10.38 14.41
N ASP A 125 20.11 -10.58 15.63
CA ASP A 125 19.40 -11.21 16.76
C ASP A 125 18.73 -12.55 16.43
N ALA A 126 19.33 -13.33 15.51
CA ALA A 126 18.77 -14.60 15.06
C ALA A 126 18.41 -15.59 16.18
N PRO A 127 19.17 -15.73 17.29
CA PRO A 127 18.75 -16.58 18.41
C PRO A 127 17.40 -16.17 19.02
N MET A 128 17.19 -14.88 19.24
CA MET A 128 15.95 -14.35 19.82
C MET A 128 14.78 -14.42 18.84
N LYS A 129 15.02 -14.12 17.56
CA LYS A 129 14.00 -14.30 16.51
C LYS A 129 13.54 -15.75 16.45
N ARG A 130 14.47 -16.72 16.49
CA ARG A 130 14.14 -18.15 16.50
C ARG A 130 13.37 -18.57 17.76
N SER A 131 13.74 -18.09 18.95
CA SER A 131 13.01 -18.44 20.18
C SER A 131 11.56 -17.95 20.18
N LEU A 132 11.28 -16.84 19.49
CA LEU A 132 9.94 -16.28 19.30
C LEU A 132 9.25 -16.71 18.01
N ARG A 133 9.84 -17.63 17.23
CA ARG A 133 9.33 -18.08 15.91
C ARG A 133 9.10 -16.94 14.91
N ILE A 134 9.94 -15.91 14.96
CA ILE A 134 9.95 -14.80 14.02
C ILE A 134 10.77 -15.23 12.80
N HIS A 135 10.10 -15.33 11.66
CA HIS A 135 10.68 -15.77 10.39
C HIS A 135 10.38 -14.77 9.27
N GLY A 136 10.96 -13.58 9.38
CA GLY A 136 10.90 -12.57 8.33
C GLY A 136 11.75 -12.98 7.14
N ARG A 137 11.19 -12.84 5.94
CA ARG A 137 11.94 -12.94 4.68
C ARG A 137 11.54 -11.82 3.75
N PRO A 138 12.40 -11.36 2.84
CA PRO A 138 11.99 -10.29 1.95
C PRO A 138 11.15 -10.87 0.74
N ASN A 139 10.23 -10.10 0.11
CA ASN A 139 9.33 -10.58 -0.98
C ASN A 139 9.86 -10.38 -2.43
N ILE A 140 9.86 -11.46 -3.23
CA ILE A 140 10.41 -11.57 -4.59
C ILE A 140 9.32 -11.25 -5.63
N VAL A 141 9.64 -10.51 -6.69
CA VAL A 141 8.82 -10.48 -7.92
C VAL A 141 9.62 -11.14 -9.04
N LEU A 142 9.28 -12.39 -9.40
CA LEU A 142 9.97 -13.10 -10.48
C LEU A 142 9.53 -12.55 -11.85
N ALA A 143 10.48 -12.38 -12.77
CA ALA A 143 10.18 -12.46 -14.19
C ALA A 143 10.63 -13.85 -14.66
N GLY A 144 9.68 -14.68 -15.10
CA GLY A 144 9.96 -16.06 -15.50
C GLY A 144 10.16 -17.00 -14.30
N HIS A 145 9.54 -18.16 -14.36
CA HIS A 145 9.56 -19.20 -13.31
C HIS A 145 10.99 -19.68 -13.00
N THR A 146 11.36 -19.82 -11.72
CA THR A 146 12.16 -20.97 -11.20
C THR A 146 12.24 -20.99 -9.66
N ILE A 147 12.61 -22.17 -9.13
CA ILE A 147 12.24 -22.78 -7.85
C ILE A 147 13.35 -22.66 -6.78
N SER A 148 12.90 -22.51 -5.52
CA SER A 148 13.51 -22.80 -4.20
C SER A 148 14.87 -22.21 -3.79
N GLY A 149 14.86 -21.53 -2.63
CA GLY A 149 15.98 -21.51 -1.68
C GLY A 149 16.97 -20.35 -1.75
N GLN A 150 16.55 -19.14 -2.14
CA GLN A 150 17.44 -17.98 -2.27
C GLN A 150 16.81 -16.68 -1.74
N ALA A 151 17.68 -15.70 -1.40
CA ALA A 151 17.34 -14.39 -0.82
C ALA A 151 16.45 -13.51 -1.73
N ASN A 152 15.88 -12.45 -1.14
CA ASN A 152 14.85 -11.64 -1.78
C ASN A 152 15.36 -10.64 -2.82
N ASN A 153 15.21 -11.04 -4.06
CA ASN A 153 15.88 -10.45 -5.17
C ASN A 153 14.82 -10.28 -6.29
N ASN A 154 14.64 -9.08 -6.84
CA ASN A 154 13.80 -8.81 -8.00
C ASN A 154 14.23 -9.76 -9.12
N GLY A 155 13.29 -10.43 -9.77
CA GLY A 155 13.62 -11.49 -10.73
C GLY A 155 14.45 -11.02 -11.93
N ASN A 156 14.43 -9.72 -12.23
CA ASN A 156 15.23 -9.13 -13.31
C ASN A 156 16.66 -8.81 -12.87
N ASP A 157 16.88 -8.27 -11.66
CA ASP A 157 18.18 -7.71 -11.25
C ASP A 157 18.68 -8.12 -9.86
N GLY A 158 17.85 -8.87 -9.15
CA GLY A 158 18.12 -9.41 -7.84
C GLY A 158 18.02 -8.44 -6.67
N THR A 159 17.25 -7.35 -6.78
CA THR A 159 17.11 -6.35 -5.69
C THR A 159 15.87 -6.50 -4.78
N VAL A 160 15.94 -6.08 -3.52
CA VAL A 160 14.86 -6.24 -2.52
C VAL A 160 13.67 -5.31 -2.79
N ALA A 161 12.49 -5.90 -3.02
CA ALA A 161 11.22 -5.17 -3.09
C ALA A 161 10.67 -4.77 -1.70
N ARG A 162 9.97 -3.63 -1.61
CA ARG A 162 9.72 -2.93 -0.32
C ARG A 162 8.43 -2.10 -0.23
N PHE A 163 7.70 -1.90 -1.32
CA PHE A 163 6.47 -1.10 -1.35
C PHE A 163 5.22 -1.96 -1.58
N GLY A 164 4.08 -1.50 -1.06
CA GLY A 164 2.83 -2.26 -0.98
C GLY A 164 2.71 -3.12 0.28
N TRP A 165 1.55 -3.76 0.47
CA TRP A 165 1.25 -4.59 1.64
C TRP A 165 2.06 -5.88 1.69
N LYS A 166 2.38 -6.45 0.53
CA LYS A 166 3.22 -7.64 0.44
C LYS A 166 4.63 -7.32 -0.05
N ALA A 167 5.04 -6.05 -0.08
CA ALA A 167 6.33 -5.61 -0.63
C ALA A 167 6.53 -5.97 -2.11
N GLN A 168 5.47 -5.91 -2.93
CA GLN A 168 5.52 -6.31 -4.34
C GLN A 168 6.18 -5.29 -5.28
N ASN A 169 6.46 -4.05 -4.84
CA ASN A 169 7.12 -3.04 -5.67
C ASN A 169 8.51 -2.69 -5.14
N LYS A 170 9.49 -2.56 -6.05
CA LYS A 170 10.87 -2.20 -5.68
C LYS A 170 11.13 -0.71 -5.57
N SER A 171 10.51 0.09 -6.43
CA SER A 171 10.72 1.53 -6.53
C SER A 171 9.40 2.27 -6.46
N LEU A 172 9.48 3.55 -6.11
CA LEU A 172 8.34 4.46 -6.11
C LEU A 172 7.80 4.69 -7.51
N LEU A 173 8.65 4.63 -8.54
CA LEU A 173 8.19 4.75 -9.93
C LEU A 173 7.35 3.53 -10.33
N LEU A 174 7.79 2.31 -10.02
CA LEU A 174 7.02 1.10 -10.29
C LEU A 174 5.73 1.07 -9.48
N PHE A 175 5.79 1.42 -8.19
CA PHE A 175 4.61 1.56 -7.34
C PHE A 175 3.61 2.58 -7.90
N SER A 176 4.10 3.70 -8.43
CA SER A 176 3.26 4.75 -9.03
C SER A 176 2.59 4.26 -10.31
N GLY A 177 3.36 3.61 -11.20
CA GLY A 177 2.82 3.03 -12.44
C GLY A 177 1.77 1.96 -12.19
N GLU A 178 2.03 1.04 -11.23
CA GLU A 178 1.06 0.00 -10.87
C GLU A 178 -0.20 0.63 -10.28
N ALA A 179 -0.06 1.59 -9.35
CA ALA A 179 -1.21 2.24 -8.73
C ALA A 179 -2.07 3.01 -9.75
N TYR A 180 -1.48 3.70 -10.72
CA TYR A 180 -2.25 4.37 -11.78
C TYR A 180 -3.10 3.37 -12.57
N ASN A 181 -2.51 2.24 -12.98
CA ASN A 181 -3.22 1.23 -13.78
C ASN A 181 -4.24 0.43 -12.93
N VAL A 182 -3.82 -0.04 -11.76
CA VAL A 182 -4.56 -0.99 -10.92
C VAL A 182 -5.60 -0.31 -10.02
N GLU A 183 -5.39 0.93 -9.60
CA GLU A 183 -6.37 1.65 -8.77
C GLU A 183 -7.23 2.62 -9.57
N MET A 184 -6.65 3.28 -10.58
CA MET A 184 -7.31 4.38 -11.29
C MET A 184 -7.73 4.02 -12.72
N GLY A 185 -7.23 2.92 -13.27
CA GLY A 185 -7.46 2.54 -14.67
C GLY A 185 -6.77 3.49 -15.66
N ILE A 186 -5.60 4.02 -15.30
CA ILE A 186 -4.80 4.88 -16.19
C ILE A 186 -3.58 4.09 -16.66
N THR A 187 -3.51 3.80 -17.96
CA THR A 187 -2.33 3.18 -18.57
C THR A 187 -1.18 4.18 -18.65
N ASN A 188 0.05 3.67 -18.56
CA ASN A 188 1.26 4.48 -18.52
C ASN A 188 2.44 3.76 -19.18
N GLU A 189 3.57 4.45 -19.34
CA GLU A 189 4.76 3.90 -20.03
C GLU A 189 5.30 2.60 -19.43
N LEU A 190 5.04 2.31 -18.14
CA LEU A 190 5.39 1.04 -17.49
C LEU A 190 4.29 -0.04 -17.59
N PHE A 191 3.02 0.38 -17.67
CA PHE A 191 1.84 -0.50 -17.70
C PHE A 191 0.89 -0.02 -18.81
N GLN A 192 1.17 -0.45 -20.04
CA GLN A 192 0.57 0.13 -21.26
C GLN A 192 -0.79 -0.45 -21.64
N THR A 193 -1.21 -1.53 -21.00
CA THR A 193 -2.46 -2.25 -21.31
C THR A 193 -3.54 -1.90 -20.31
N GLU A 194 -4.75 -1.66 -20.81
CA GLU A 194 -5.92 -1.44 -19.97
C GLU A 194 -6.24 -2.68 -19.15
N ARG A 195 -6.86 -2.49 -17.99
CA ARG A 195 -7.33 -3.64 -17.19
C ARG A 195 -8.59 -4.27 -17.78
N ASP A 196 -9.35 -3.49 -18.53
CA ASP A 196 -10.54 -3.91 -19.25
C ASP A 196 -10.49 -3.30 -20.66
N GLU A 197 -10.52 -4.15 -21.68
CA GLU A 197 -10.39 -3.75 -23.08
C GLU A 197 -11.76 -3.68 -23.80
N THR A 198 -12.85 -3.47 -23.05
CA THR A 198 -14.19 -3.32 -23.63
C THR A 198 -14.19 -2.17 -24.65
N PRO A 199 -14.41 -2.45 -25.96
CA PRO A 199 -14.19 -1.44 -27.01
C PRO A 199 -15.04 -0.18 -26.88
N THR A 200 -16.26 -0.31 -26.33
CA THR A 200 -17.17 0.84 -26.12
C THR A 200 -16.74 1.76 -24.98
N CYS A 201 -15.69 1.42 -24.24
CA CYS A 201 -15.23 2.13 -23.06
C CYS A 201 -13.80 2.69 -23.22
N GLN A 202 -13.17 2.50 -24.38
CA GLN A 202 -11.83 2.99 -24.67
C GLN A 202 -11.91 4.27 -25.51
N PHE A 203 -11.82 5.42 -24.85
CA PHE A 203 -11.95 6.74 -25.47
C PHE A 203 -10.60 7.42 -25.75
N ASP A 204 -9.58 7.06 -24.99
CA ASP A 204 -8.23 7.63 -25.07
C ASP A 204 -7.25 6.63 -25.70
N THR A 205 -6.19 7.16 -26.31
CA THR A 205 -5.07 6.33 -26.80
C THR A 205 -4.32 5.72 -25.63
N VAL A 206 -3.80 4.51 -25.81
CA VAL A 206 -2.99 3.80 -24.81
C VAL A 206 -1.50 3.81 -25.21
N PRO A 207 -0.57 4.00 -24.27
CA PRO A 207 -0.81 4.40 -22.88
C PRO A 207 -1.40 5.83 -22.77
N ASN A 208 -2.31 6.06 -21.82
CA ASN A 208 -2.98 7.36 -21.65
C ASN A 208 -2.07 8.41 -20.98
N ASP A 209 -1.10 7.98 -20.18
CA ASP A 209 -0.05 8.81 -19.59
C ASP A 209 1.31 8.50 -20.22
N VAL A 210 1.92 9.51 -20.84
CA VAL A 210 3.24 9.44 -21.48
C VAL A 210 4.08 10.65 -21.14
N THR A 211 5.40 10.49 -21.22
CA THR A 211 6.33 11.60 -21.19
C THR A 211 6.07 12.51 -22.39
N LYS A 212 5.84 13.81 -22.13
CA LYS A 212 5.59 14.79 -23.18
C LYS A 212 6.90 15.44 -23.59
N THR A 213 7.60 14.85 -24.56
CA THR A 213 8.94 15.30 -24.96
C THR A 213 8.96 16.72 -25.55
N ASP A 214 7.82 17.23 -25.99
CA ASP A 214 7.58 18.61 -26.45
C ASP A 214 6.91 19.51 -25.39
N GLY A 215 6.64 18.96 -24.20
CA GLY A 215 6.01 19.67 -23.09
C GLY A 215 6.92 20.78 -22.52
N LYS A 216 6.30 21.85 -22.01
CA LYS A 216 7.04 22.95 -21.36
C LYS A 216 7.72 22.45 -20.07
N PRO A 217 9.06 22.45 -20.00
CA PRO A 217 9.75 21.99 -18.82
C PRO A 217 9.58 22.97 -17.63
N PRO A 218 9.72 22.49 -16.38
CA PRO A 218 10.03 21.11 -16.04
C PRO A 218 8.77 20.22 -15.90
N LEU A 219 7.59 20.79 -15.61
CA LEU A 219 6.44 19.99 -15.18
C LEU A 219 5.68 19.35 -16.34
N ASP A 220 5.46 20.03 -17.45
CA ASP A 220 4.59 19.48 -18.50
C ASP A 220 5.26 18.33 -19.24
N ALA A 221 6.59 18.28 -19.24
CA ALA A 221 7.38 17.23 -19.88
C ALA A 221 7.40 15.91 -19.11
N ILE A 222 7.24 15.93 -17.79
CA ILE A 222 7.33 14.76 -16.91
C ILE A 222 5.98 14.01 -16.91
N SER A 223 6.02 12.67 -17.02
CA SER A 223 4.83 11.81 -16.93
C SER A 223 4.12 11.91 -15.57
N ALA A 224 2.84 11.54 -15.49
CA ALA A 224 2.10 11.57 -14.23
C ALA A 224 2.67 10.57 -13.20
N ILE A 225 3.14 9.41 -13.65
CA ILE A 225 3.75 8.41 -12.77
C ILE A 225 5.08 8.90 -12.16
N GLU A 226 5.88 9.66 -12.91
CA GLU A 226 7.12 10.25 -12.39
C GLU A 226 6.82 11.39 -11.43
N LYS A 227 5.83 12.24 -11.73
CA LYS A 227 5.36 13.29 -10.81
C LYS A 227 4.92 12.69 -9.47
N PHE A 228 4.15 11.59 -9.50
CA PHE A 228 3.72 10.94 -8.28
C PHE A 228 4.89 10.27 -7.54
N ALA A 229 5.81 9.64 -8.27
CA ALA A 229 7.03 9.09 -7.68
C ALA A 229 7.88 10.17 -7.01
N PHE A 230 8.03 11.36 -7.62
CA PHE A 230 8.71 12.50 -7.01
C PHE A 230 7.98 13.01 -5.77
N PHE A 231 6.66 13.16 -5.85
CA PHE A 231 5.85 13.52 -4.68
C PHE A 231 6.11 12.56 -3.50
N ALA A 232 5.98 11.24 -3.71
CA ALA A 232 6.21 10.25 -2.67
C ALA A 232 7.69 10.22 -2.19
N ARG A 233 8.64 10.45 -3.10
CA ARG A 233 10.08 10.44 -2.79
C ARG A 233 10.50 11.62 -1.92
N PHE A 234 9.89 12.78 -2.12
CA PHE A 234 10.24 14.01 -1.40
C PHE A 234 9.29 14.33 -0.25
N LEU A 235 8.28 13.51 -0.01
CA LEU A 235 7.40 13.65 1.13
C LEU A 235 8.14 13.22 2.41
N ALA A 236 8.31 14.15 3.35
CA ALA A 236 9.06 13.92 4.58
C ALA A 236 8.49 12.77 5.43
N ALA A 237 9.36 12.10 6.20
CA ALA A 237 8.93 11.14 7.20
C ALA A 237 8.16 11.86 8.34
N PRO A 238 7.20 11.19 8.99
CA PRO A 238 6.47 11.80 10.10
C PRO A 238 7.39 12.14 11.29
N THR A 239 7.22 13.32 11.86
CA THR A 239 7.93 13.73 13.09
C THR A 239 7.36 12.98 14.30
N PRO A 240 8.18 12.33 15.12
CA PRO A 240 7.70 11.69 16.35
C PRO A 240 7.24 12.74 17.36
N SER A 241 6.20 12.43 18.14
CA SER A 241 5.80 13.29 19.25
C SER A 241 6.82 13.20 20.40
N LEU A 242 7.04 14.33 21.07
CA LEU A 242 7.95 14.44 22.21
C LEU A 242 7.23 14.29 23.56
N ASP A 243 5.92 14.50 23.59
CA ASP A 243 5.13 14.61 24.81
C ASP A 243 3.72 14.02 24.72
N THR A 244 3.27 13.57 23.55
CA THR A 244 1.88 13.16 23.34
C THR A 244 1.80 11.76 22.70
N PRO A 245 0.98 10.83 23.24
CA PRO A 245 0.20 10.97 24.47
C PRO A 245 1.04 10.68 25.74
N GLY A 246 0.75 11.39 26.83
CA GLY A 246 1.18 11.02 28.19
C GLY A 246 2.58 11.47 28.64
N GLY A 247 3.24 12.35 27.91
CA GLY A 247 4.52 12.98 28.26
C GLY A 247 5.76 12.18 27.86
N ALA A 248 6.91 12.87 27.83
CA ALA A 248 8.21 12.29 27.46
C ALA A 248 8.57 11.03 28.27
N ALA A 249 8.25 11.02 29.56
CA ALA A 249 8.49 9.87 30.44
C ALA A 249 7.65 8.63 30.04
N SER A 250 6.39 8.83 29.63
CA SER A 250 5.54 7.73 29.14
C SER A 250 6.05 7.19 27.81
N ILE A 251 6.43 8.08 26.90
CA ILE A 251 7.03 7.72 25.60
C ILE A 251 8.33 6.91 25.79
N ALA A 252 9.19 7.32 26.72
CA ALA A 252 10.43 6.61 27.04
C ALA A 252 10.16 5.20 27.59
N ARG A 253 9.21 5.06 28.53
CA ARG A 253 8.80 3.74 29.05
C ARG A 253 8.22 2.85 27.94
N GLY A 254 7.38 3.42 27.07
CA GLY A 254 6.82 2.71 25.93
C GLY A 254 7.89 2.20 24.96
N ARG A 255 8.92 3.00 24.67
CA ARG A 255 10.06 2.58 23.85
C ARG A 255 10.83 1.42 24.47
N ASN A 256 11.07 1.45 25.78
CA ASN A 256 11.74 0.36 26.48
C ASN A 256 10.91 -0.93 26.45
N LEU A 257 9.62 -0.82 26.74
CA LEU A 257 8.69 -1.94 26.69
C LEU A 257 8.64 -2.57 25.29
N PHE A 258 8.54 -1.74 24.24
CA PHE A 258 8.52 -2.17 22.85
C PHE A 258 9.72 -3.06 22.49
N SER A 259 10.92 -2.65 22.91
CA SER A 259 12.13 -3.45 22.70
C SER A 259 12.14 -4.71 23.57
N SER A 260 11.83 -4.61 24.86
CA SER A 260 11.90 -5.75 25.79
C SER A 260 10.85 -6.83 25.51
N THR A 261 9.69 -6.46 24.95
CA THR A 261 8.65 -7.39 24.52
C THR A 261 9.03 -8.12 23.22
N GLY A 262 10.04 -7.62 22.48
CA GLY A 262 10.48 -8.20 21.22
C GLY A 262 9.80 -7.58 19.99
N CYS A 263 9.00 -6.52 20.12
CA CYS A 263 8.36 -5.85 18.98
C CYS A 263 9.40 -5.32 17.98
N ALA A 264 10.54 -4.86 18.50
CA ALA A 264 11.67 -4.36 17.72
C ALA A 264 12.35 -5.43 16.82
N LEU A 265 12.05 -6.72 17.00
CA LEU A 265 12.63 -7.81 16.20
C LEU A 265 12.06 -7.88 14.78
N CYS A 266 10.82 -7.41 14.57
CA CYS A 266 10.25 -7.17 13.24
C CYS A 266 10.16 -5.66 12.95
N HIS A 267 9.72 -4.88 13.94
CA HIS A 267 9.61 -3.43 13.82
C HIS A 267 10.92 -2.73 14.20
N THR A 268 11.99 -3.05 13.47
CA THR A 268 13.33 -2.50 13.68
C THR A 268 13.30 -0.97 13.73
N PRO A 269 13.70 -0.33 14.85
CA PRO A 269 13.54 1.11 15.04
C PRO A 269 14.15 1.95 13.92
N THR A 270 15.37 1.62 13.52
CA THR A 270 16.16 2.41 12.57
C THR A 270 16.88 1.52 11.57
N LEU A 271 16.78 1.86 10.29
CA LEU A 271 17.68 1.42 9.22
C LEU A 271 18.40 2.67 8.66
N ASN A 272 19.44 2.49 7.84
CA ASN A 272 20.17 3.62 7.25
C ASN A 272 20.07 3.60 5.73
N THR A 273 19.95 4.79 5.13
CA THR A 273 20.11 4.94 3.68
C THR A 273 21.59 4.83 3.28
N GLY A 274 21.82 4.54 2.00
CA GLY A 274 23.15 4.48 1.43
C GLY A 274 23.58 5.78 0.73
N ASN A 275 24.54 5.61 -0.17
CA ASN A 275 25.00 6.67 -1.05
C ASN A 275 23.96 6.94 -2.15
N ALA A 276 23.02 7.86 -1.90
CA ALA A 276 21.98 8.26 -2.84
C ALA A 276 22.40 9.48 -3.69
N ALA A 277 21.91 9.60 -4.92
CA ALA A 277 22.17 10.80 -5.75
C ALA A 277 21.61 12.08 -5.11
N VAL A 278 20.43 11.99 -4.50
CA VAL A 278 19.77 13.07 -3.79
C VAL A 278 20.39 13.25 -2.40
N ALA A 279 20.97 14.43 -2.13
CA ALA A 279 21.64 14.72 -0.85
C ALA A 279 20.72 14.54 0.37
N ALA A 280 19.46 14.98 0.28
CA ALA A 280 18.47 14.84 1.35
C ALA A 280 18.12 13.37 1.69
N LEU A 281 18.46 12.41 0.82
CA LEU A 281 18.20 10.98 1.02
C LEU A 281 19.49 10.17 1.23
N ARG A 282 20.65 10.83 1.25
CA ARG A 282 21.97 10.19 1.34
C ARG A 282 22.40 10.05 2.80
N ASN A 283 22.87 8.86 3.18
CA ASN A 283 23.43 8.56 4.50
C ASN A 283 22.55 9.05 5.68
N GLN A 284 21.24 8.85 5.57
CA GLN A 284 20.25 9.27 6.57
C GLN A 284 19.87 8.10 7.47
N ALA A 285 19.59 8.41 8.74
CA ALA A 285 18.90 7.48 9.63
C ALA A 285 17.41 7.45 9.31
N VAL A 286 16.85 6.25 9.17
CA VAL A 286 15.46 6.01 8.78
C VAL A 286 14.73 5.38 9.97
N ASN A 287 14.09 6.21 10.80
CA ASN A 287 13.41 5.78 12.03
C ASN A 287 12.00 5.21 11.75
N LEU A 288 11.92 4.21 10.87
CA LEU A 288 10.66 3.69 10.32
C LEU A 288 9.95 2.64 11.18
N PHE A 289 10.65 2.01 12.14
CA PHE A 289 10.10 0.91 12.95
C PHE A 289 9.57 -0.24 12.07
N SER A 290 10.42 -0.72 11.15
CA SER A 290 10.11 -1.80 10.21
C SER A 290 11.42 -2.39 9.66
N ASP A 291 11.46 -3.70 9.55
CA ASP A 291 12.52 -4.44 8.86
C ASP A 291 12.31 -4.55 7.34
N LEU A 292 11.15 -4.09 6.83
CA LEU A 292 10.71 -4.19 5.45
C LEU A 292 10.59 -5.63 4.91
N LEU A 293 10.68 -6.63 5.79
CA LEU A 293 10.49 -8.04 5.44
C LEU A 293 9.00 -8.37 5.43
N VAL A 294 8.64 -9.43 4.72
CA VAL A 294 7.33 -10.08 4.88
C VAL A 294 7.39 -11.14 5.98
N HIS A 295 6.32 -11.21 6.75
CA HIS A 295 6.16 -12.17 7.85
C HIS A 295 4.80 -12.84 7.73
N ASP A 296 4.75 -14.11 8.08
CA ASP A 296 3.49 -14.84 8.24
C ASP A 296 2.73 -14.29 9.45
N MET A 297 1.61 -13.60 9.18
CA MET A 297 0.77 -12.99 10.21
C MET A 297 -0.25 -13.97 10.81
N GLY A 298 -0.14 -15.25 10.44
CA GLY A 298 -1.01 -16.32 10.90
C GLY A 298 -2.30 -16.46 10.10
N PRO A 299 -3.05 -17.57 10.29
CA PRO A 299 -4.25 -17.87 9.53
C PRO A 299 -5.39 -16.84 9.74
N GLY A 300 -5.42 -16.17 10.89
CA GLY A 300 -6.45 -15.16 11.20
C GLY A 300 -6.29 -13.85 10.41
N LEU A 301 -5.11 -13.61 9.82
CA LEU A 301 -4.81 -12.43 9.00
C LEU A 301 -4.46 -12.81 7.55
N ALA A 302 -4.74 -14.04 7.14
CA ALA A 302 -4.50 -14.48 5.77
C ALA A 302 -5.47 -13.81 4.80
N ASP A 303 -4.96 -13.21 3.71
CA ASP A 303 -5.78 -12.70 2.61
C ASP A 303 -5.94 -13.70 1.47
N GLY A 304 -5.28 -14.88 1.54
CA GLY A 304 -5.40 -15.89 0.48
C GLY A 304 -4.68 -15.52 -0.82
N VAL A 305 -4.11 -14.32 -0.91
CA VAL A 305 -3.50 -13.79 -2.13
C VAL A 305 -1.99 -13.92 -2.05
N THR A 306 -1.41 -14.54 -3.08
CA THR A 306 0.03 -14.53 -3.29
C THR A 306 0.39 -13.36 -4.21
N GLN A 307 1.43 -12.60 -3.87
CA GLN A 307 2.00 -11.60 -4.78
C GLN A 307 3.51 -11.72 -4.82
N GLY A 308 4.02 -12.06 -6.00
CA GLY A 308 5.40 -12.47 -6.10
C GLY A 308 5.60 -13.78 -5.32
N GLN A 309 6.48 -13.79 -4.33
CA GLN A 309 6.71 -14.95 -3.47
C GLN A 309 6.09 -14.82 -2.08
N ALA A 310 5.53 -13.66 -1.72
CA ALA A 310 4.79 -13.48 -0.48
C ALA A 310 3.49 -14.26 -0.60
N GLY A 311 3.40 -15.30 0.21
CA GLY A 311 2.28 -16.20 0.25
C GLY A 311 1.01 -15.57 0.84
N PRO A 312 -0.07 -16.37 0.93
CA PRO A 312 -1.40 -15.92 1.31
C PRO A 312 -1.52 -15.39 2.75
N ARG A 313 -0.52 -15.64 3.61
CA ARG A 313 -0.50 -15.19 5.01
C ARG A 313 0.57 -14.14 5.29
N GLU A 314 1.39 -13.84 4.29
CA GLU A 314 2.57 -13.01 4.48
C GLU A 314 2.27 -11.55 4.16
N PHE A 315 2.72 -10.66 5.03
CA PHE A 315 2.61 -9.21 4.87
C PHE A 315 3.90 -8.54 5.27
N ARG A 316 4.23 -7.45 4.58
CA ARG A 316 5.36 -6.62 4.92
C ARG A 316 5.13 -6.00 6.29
N THR A 317 6.16 -6.00 7.13
CA THR A 317 6.16 -5.21 8.37
C THR A 317 5.90 -3.75 8.04
N ALA A 318 4.71 -3.24 8.38
CA ALA A 318 4.36 -1.86 8.08
C ALA A 318 5.23 -0.90 8.93
N PRO A 319 5.77 0.18 8.33
CA PRO A 319 6.41 1.25 9.10
C PRO A 319 5.45 1.83 10.14
N LEU A 320 5.91 1.92 11.40
CA LEU A 320 5.11 2.47 12.50
C LEU A 320 5.32 3.97 12.72
N TRP A 321 6.22 4.62 11.95
CA TRP A 321 6.28 6.07 11.97
C TRP A 321 4.93 6.69 11.56
N GLY A 322 4.49 7.72 12.26
CA GLY A 322 3.16 8.32 12.04
C GLY A 322 1.95 7.42 12.39
N LEU A 323 2.15 6.25 13.02
CA LEU A 323 1.05 5.35 13.42
C LEU A 323 0.00 6.06 14.30
N GLY A 324 0.43 6.99 15.16
CA GLY A 324 -0.46 7.74 16.06
C GLY A 324 -1.53 8.58 15.35
N GLN A 325 -1.37 8.83 14.04
CA GLN A 325 -2.34 9.56 13.22
C GLN A 325 -3.20 8.63 12.35
N ARG A 326 -3.04 7.30 12.41
CA ARG A 326 -3.82 6.38 11.58
C ARG A 326 -5.20 6.09 12.18
N LEU A 327 -6.21 6.07 11.32
CA LEU A 327 -7.59 5.75 11.69
C LEU A 327 -7.85 4.25 11.64
N PHE A 328 -7.35 3.58 10.60
CA PHE A 328 -7.56 2.17 10.32
C PHE A 328 -6.23 1.41 10.40
N PHE A 329 -6.28 0.17 10.85
CA PHE A 329 -5.11 -0.66 11.10
C PHE A 329 -5.18 -1.96 10.29
N LEU A 330 -4.06 -2.69 10.32
CA LEU A 330 -3.86 -3.90 9.52
C LEU A 330 -4.04 -3.64 8.02
N HIS A 331 -3.92 -4.69 7.22
CA HIS A 331 -3.95 -4.58 5.77
C HIS A 331 -5.35 -4.30 5.24
N ASP A 332 -6.39 -4.82 5.90
CA ASP A 332 -7.80 -4.79 5.49
C ASP A 332 -8.61 -3.65 6.13
N GLY A 333 -7.97 -2.85 6.98
CA GLY A 333 -8.60 -1.77 7.73
C GLY A 333 -9.49 -2.23 8.87
N THR A 334 -9.32 -3.47 9.35
CA THR A 334 -10.02 -3.93 10.55
C THR A 334 -9.52 -3.20 11.80
N ASN A 335 -10.48 -2.77 12.61
CA ASN A 335 -10.20 -2.04 13.85
C ASN A 335 -9.93 -3.04 14.98
N VAL A 336 -8.67 -3.49 15.09
CA VAL A 336 -8.14 -3.92 16.39
C VAL A 336 -7.61 -2.65 17.05
N GLY A 337 -8.41 -2.05 17.95
CA GLY A 337 -8.02 -0.80 18.59
C GLY A 337 -6.64 -0.91 19.24
N LEU A 338 -5.84 0.17 19.20
CA LEU A 338 -4.56 0.27 19.92
C LEU A 338 -4.72 0.38 21.46
N ALA A 339 -5.92 0.10 21.96
CA ALA A 339 -6.22 -0.13 23.35
C ALA A 339 -7.24 -1.28 23.39
N GLY A 340 -6.96 -2.32 24.18
CA GLY A 340 -7.87 -3.44 24.34
C GLY A 340 -9.29 -3.00 24.69
N GLY A 341 -10.28 -3.75 24.19
CA GLY A 341 -11.65 -3.71 24.68
C GLY A 341 -12.64 -2.95 23.79
N ASN A 342 -13.49 -3.75 23.14
CA ASN A 342 -14.88 -3.51 22.75
C ASN A 342 -15.32 -2.10 22.29
N SER A 343 -15.87 -2.12 21.08
CA SER A 343 -16.95 -1.27 20.54
C SER A 343 -16.61 0.19 20.19
N GLY A 344 -16.96 0.50 18.94
CA GLY A 344 -17.53 1.81 18.61
C GLY A 344 -16.54 2.82 18.06
N ALA A 345 -16.74 3.17 16.79
CA ALA A 345 -16.20 4.33 16.09
C ALA A 345 -16.54 5.71 16.74
N GLN A 346 -16.93 5.74 18.02
CA GLN A 346 -17.40 6.93 18.74
C GLN A 346 -16.45 7.46 19.81
N LYS A 347 -15.30 6.82 20.08
CA LYS A 347 -14.36 7.31 21.13
C LYS A 347 -13.22 8.22 20.64
N ARG A 348 -13.07 8.46 19.34
CA ARG A 348 -11.93 9.25 18.82
C ARG A 348 -12.12 10.77 18.82
N GLU A 349 -13.31 11.28 19.13
CA GLU A 349 -13.56 12.73 19.23
C GLU A 349 -12.99 13.40 20.49
N ARG A 350 -12.48 12.64 21.48
CA ARG A 350 -11.99 13.19 22.77
C ARG A 350 -10.47 13.25 22.94
N LEU A 351 -9.68 12.90 21.93
CA LEU A 351 -8.21 12.90 22.04
C LEU A 351 -7.52 13.94 21.14
N TYR A 352 -8.28 14.76 20.41
CA TYR A 352 -7.76 15.84 19.55
C TYR A 352 -8.52 17.16 19.74
N ARG A 353 -8.90 17.49 20.99
CA ARG A 353 -9.20 18.85 21.43
C ARG A 353 -8.40 19.17 22.67
#